data_AF-A0AAW1HYI1-F1
#
_entry.id   AF-A0AAW1HYI1-F1
#
_cell.length_a   1.000
_cell.length_b   1.000
_cell.length_c   1.000
_cell.angle_alpha   90.00
_cell.angle_beta   90.00
_cell.angle_gamma   90.00
#
_symmetry.space_group_name_H-M   'P 1'
#
loop_
_entity.id
_entity.type
_entity.pdbx_description
1 polymer ?
#
loop_
_entity_poly.entity_id
_entity_poly.type
_entity_poly.pdbx_seq_one_letter_code
_entity_poly.pdbx_strand_id
1 'polypeptide(L)'
;MLHDVHTRPYEQRKTIILNEFGQPIGPITEKEDTVAEFSRFLGTIVRDYGYAPLAFNTWRKVPKKENMWEYVLMKYIVPDEGKDWVLRTIGAAWRLHKCRFKRKHYYLYKDDKTRWQNRSKRVPDEDFITLLATWKKKTE
;
A
#
# COMPACT_ATOMS: atom_id res chain seq x y z
N MET A 1 -4.94 -11.36 5.49
CA MET A 1 -3.62 -10.70 5.66
C MET A 1 -2.59 -11.76 5.29
N LEU A 2 -1.52 -11.42 4.55
CA LEU A 2 -0.50 -12.39 4.14
C LEU A 2 0.46 -12.68 5.30
N HIS A 3 -0.07 -13.31 6.35
CA HIS A 3 0.66 -13.51 7.62
C HIS A 3 2.01 -14.17 7.38
N ASP A 4 2.04 -15.26 6.61
CA ASP A 4 3.25 -16.03 6.29
C ASP A 4 4.32 -15.19 5.60
N VAL A 5 3.94 -14.22 4.76
CA VAL A 5 4.90 -13.32 4.11
C VAL A 5 5.43 -12.29 5.12
N HIS A 6 4.57 -11.75 5.98
CA HIS A 6 4.97 -10.76 6.98
C HIS A 6 5.85 -11.37 8.09
N THR A 7 5.66 -12.65 8.42
CA THR A 7 6.45 -13.39 9.42
C THR A 7 7.66 -14.12 8.83
N ARG A 8 7.79 -14.18 7.49
CA ARG A 8 8.94 -14.77 6.81
C ARG A 8 10.26 -14.21 7.35
N PRO A 9 11.19 -15.07 7.81
CA PRO A 9 12.51 -14.65 8.25
C PRO A 9 13.41 -14.26 7.06
N TYR A 10 14.46 -13.50 7.33
CA TYR A 10 15.32 -12.90 6.30
C TYR A 10 16.06 -13.94 5.45
N GLU A 11 16.35 -15.10 6.03
CA GLU A 11 17.06 -16.21 5.40
C GLU A 11 16.16 -16.99 4.43
N GLN A 12 14.83 -16.87 4.58
CA GLN A 12 13.84 -17.56 3.75
C GLN A 12 13.20 -16.64 2.70
N ARG A 13 13.80 -15.48 2.44
CA ARG A 13 13.34 -14.55 1.41
C ARG A 13 13.29 -15.25 0.05
N LYS A 14 12.20 -15.03 -0.67
CA LYS A 14 12.03 -15.55 -2.03
C LYS A 14 12.67 -14.60 -3.04
N THR A 15 13.33 -15.14 -4.05
CA THR A 15 13.92 -14.38 -5.14
C THR A 15 12.87 -13.92 -6.13
N ILE A 16 13.01 -12.71 -6.64
CA ILE A 16 12.22 -12.18 -7.75
C ILE A 16 13.10 -12.08 -9.00
N ILE A 17 12.65 -12.70 -10.09
CA ILE A 17 13.28 -12.61 -11.40
C ILE A 17 12.58 -11.50 -12.19
N LEU A 18 13.38 -10.58 -12.72
CA LEU A 18 12.91 -9.43 -13.49
C LEU A 18 13.13 -9.64 -15.00
N ASN A 19 12.28 -8.99 -15.81
CA ASN A 19 12.58 -8.76 -17.22
C ASN A 19 13.46 -7.51 -17.42
N GLU A 20 13.80 -7.20 -18.68
CA GLU A 20 14.60 -6.02 -19.06
C GLU A 20 13.99 -4.67 -18.64
N PHE A 21 12.68 -4.63 -18.34
CA PHE A 21 11.97 -3.44 -17.87
C PHE A 21 11.85 -3.37 -16.33
N GLY A 22 12.54 -4.25 -15.61
CA GLY A 22 12.47 -4.33 -14.15
C GLY A 22 11.14 -4.87 -13.62
N GLN A 23 10.34 -5.56 -14.44
CA GLN A 23 9.05 -6.13 -14.04
C GLN A 23 9.24 -7.59 -13.58
N PRO A 24 8.56 -8.02 -12.50
CA PRO A 24 8.67 -9.39 -12.03
C PRO A 24 8.00 -10.36 -13.02
N ILE A 25 8.76 -11.36 -13.47
CA ILE A 25 8.30 -12.43 -14.37
C ILE A 25 8.40 -13.81 -13.74
N GLY A 26 9.05 -13.93 -12.58
CA GLY A 26 9.19 -15.21 -11.92
C GLY A 26 9.82 -15.14 -10.53
N PRO A 27 10.04 -16.31 -9.90
CA PRO A 27 9.69 -17.64 -10.41
C PRO A 27 8.17 -17.91 -10.35
N ILE A 28 7.67 -18.69 -11.32
CA ILE A 28 6.30 -19.21 -11.36
C ILE A 28 6.41 -20.70 -11.65
N THR A 29 5.76 -21.53 -10.81
CA THR A 29 5.68 -22.98 -10.92
C THR A 29 4.22 -23.42 -10.76
N GLU A 30 3.91 -24.68 -11.04
CA GLU A 30 2.55 -25.22 -10.83
C GLU A 30 2.08 -25.12 -9.38
N LYS A 31 3.00 -25.14 -8.40
CA LYS A 31 2.69 -25.12 -6.97
C LYS A 31 2.84 -23.74 -6.33
N GLU A 32 3.58 -22.84 -6.98
CA GLU A 32 3.92 -21.55 -6.41
C GLU A 32 3.96 -20.46 -7.48
N ASP A 33 3.15 -19.42 -7.27
CA ASP A 33 3.21 -18.18 -8.03
C ASP A 33 3.79 -17.07 -7.14
N THR A 34 5.12 -16.97 -7.16
CA THR A 34 5.85 -15.97 -6.36
C THR A 34 5.53 -14.55 -6.84
N VAL A 35 5.26 -14.34 -8.13
CA VAL A 35 4.94 -13.02 -8.71
C VAL A 35 3.58 -12.52 -8.19
N ALA A 36 2.57 -13.37 -8.17
CA ALA A 36 1.26 -13.02 -7.62
C ALA A 36 1.32 -12.82 -6.10
N GLU A 37 2.05 -13.66 -5.37
CA GLU A 37 2.29 -13.48 -3.93
C GLU A 37 2.94 -12.14 -3.63
N PHE A 38 4.02 -11.83 -4.36
CA PHE A 38 4.75 -10.58 -4.26
C PHE A 38 3.83 -9.38 -4.52
N SER A 39 3.08 -9.40 -5.62
CA SER A 39 2.14 -8.32 -5.96
C SER A 39 1.07 -8.10 -4.89
N ARG A 40 0.53 -9.19 -4.31
CA ARG A 40 -0.44 -9.11 -3.20
C ARG A 40 0.20 -8.54 -1.93
N PHE A 41 1.44 -8.94 -1.61
CA PHE A 41 2.20 -8.41 -0.48
C PHE A 41 2.46 -6.91 -0.60
N LEU A 42 2.85 -6.41 -1.78
CA LEU A 42 2.99 -4.95 -1.98
C LEU A 42 1.69 -4.19 -1.67
N GLY A 43 0.54 -4.80 -1.97
CA GLY A 43 -0.77 -4.26 -1.64
C GLY A 43 -1.15 -4.33 -0.15
N THR A 44 -0.45 -5.11 0.68
CA THR A 44 -0.67 -5.12 2.14
C THR A 44 0.12 -4.04 2.84
N ILE A 45 1.31 -3.66 2.33
CA ILE A 45 2.15 -2.58 2.89
C ILE A 45 1.34 -1.28 3.04
N VAL A 46 0.52 -0.93 2.04
CA VAL A 46 -0.25 0.31 2.05
C VAL A 46 -1.38 0.35 3.08
N ARG A 47 -1.67 -0.77 3.76
CA ARG A 47 -2.72 -0.85 4.80
C ARG A 47 -2.21 -0.44 6.17
N ASP A 48 -0.90 -0.36 6.33
CA ASP A 48 -0.28 0.20 7.50
C ASP A 48 -0.13 1.71 7.34
N TYR A 49 -0.82 2.45 8.20
CA TYR A 49 -0.81 3.89 8.19
C TYR A 49 0.58 4.47 8.51
N GLY A 50 1.40 3.76 9.30
CA GLY A 50 2.75 4.18 9.64
C GLY A 50 3.71 4.20 8.44
N TYR A 51 3.42 3.37 7.43
CA TYR A 51 4.12 3.40 6.14
C TYR A 51 3.44 4.36 5.16
N ALA A 52 2.13 4.20 4.95
CA ALA A 52 1.43 4.80 3.81
C ALA A 52 0.25 5.69 4.24
N PRO A 53 0.50 6.85 4.89
CA PRO A 53 -0.55 7.74 5.37
C PRO A 53 -1.48 8.20 4.24
N LEU A 54 -2.77 8.24 4.53
CA LEU A 54 -3.79 8.58 3.54
C LEU A 54 -4.02 10.09 3.42
N ALA A 55 -3.60 10.90 4.39
CA ALA A 55 -3.82 12.35 4.41
C ALA A 55 -3.22 13.09 3.19
N PHE A 56 -2.21 12.53 2.52
CA PHE A 56 -1.59 13.12 1.34
C PHE A 56 -2.46 13.07 0.09
N ASN A 57 -2.49 14.14 -0.70
CA ASN A 57 -3.29 14.21 -1.94
C ASN A 57 -2.76 13.35 -3.09
N THR A 58 -1.45 13.08 -3.12
CA THR A 58 -0.79 12.41 -4.24
C THR A 58 0.30 11.48 -3.72
N TRP A 59 0.49 10.32 -4.36
CA TRP A 59 1.53 9.35 -4.03
C TRP A 59 2.94 9.97 -3.97
N ARG A 60 3.22 10.94 -4.86
CA ARG A 60 4.50 11.67 -4.89
C ARG A 60 4.87 12.28 -3.53
N LYS A 61 3.87 12.76 -2.77
CA LYS A 61 4.04 13.40 -1.46
C LYS A 61 4.07 12.43 -0.27
N VAL A 62 3.72 11.15 -0.47
CA VAL A 62 3.74 10.16 0.61
C VAL A 62 5.19 9.92 1.05
N PRO A 63 5.52 10.04 2.35
CA PRO A 63 6.89 9.84 2.84
C PRO A 63 7.26 8.35 2.90
N LYS A 64 8.48 8.04 3.38
CA LYS A 64 8.91 6.67 3.77
C LYS A 64 8.88 5.63 2.65
N LYS A 65 9.01 6.04 1.38
CA LYS A 65 9.13 5.11 0.25
C LYS A 65 10.35 4.21 0.37
N GLU A 66 11.45 4.74 0.89
CA GLU A 66 12.65 3.96 1.20
C GLU A 66 12.39 2.90 2.28
N ASN A 67 11.73 3.25 3.38
CA ASN A 67 11.35 2.26 4.40
C ASN A 67 10.45 1.15 3.84
N MET A 68 9.55 1.48 2.90
CA MET A 68 8.75 0.46 2.21
C MET A 68 9.61 -0.44 1.33
N TRP A 69 10.60 0.13 0.64
CA TRP A 69 11.56 -0.62 -0.17
C TRP A 69 12.42 -1.54 0.69
N GLU A 70 12.98 -1.03 1.79
CA GLU A 70 13.72 -1.82 2.79
C GLU A 70 12.85 -2.96 3.31
N TYR A 71 11.59 -2.69 3.64
CA TYR A 71 10.66 -3.73 4.10
C TYR A 71 10.39 -4.80 3.04
N VAL A 72 10.33 -4.41 1.77
CA VAL A 72 10.25 -5.37 0.65
C VAL A 72 11.51 -6.24 0.61
N LEU A 73 12.70 -5.64 0.71
CA LEU A 73 13.98 -6.35 0.72
C LEU A 73 14.17 -7.24 1.95
N MET A 74 13.49 -6.96 3.07
CA MET A 74 13.45 -7.86 4.22
C MET A 74 12.65 -9.15 3.94
N LYS A 75 11.74 -9.16 2.97
CA LYS A 75 10.81 -10.27 2.69
C LYS A 75 11.06 -10.98 1.35
N TYR A 76 11.74 -10.30 0.43
CA TYR A 76 12.09 -10.80 -0.89
C TYR A 76 13.52 -10.39 -1.26
N ILE A 77 14.17 -11.18 -2.10
CA ILE A 77 15.41 -10.80 -2.77
C ILE A 77 15.00 -10.21 -4.11
N VAL A 78 15.08 -8.89 -4.24
CA VAL A 78 14.65 -8.15 -5.43
C VAL A 78 15.86 -7.39 -5.97
N PRO A 79 16.21 -7.54 -7.26
CA PRO A 79 17.24 -6.70 -7.87
C PRO A 79 16.86 -5.21 -7.84
N ASP A 80 17.86 -4.34 -7.77
CA ASP A 80 17.64 -2.89 -7.63
C ASP A 80 16.89 -2.29 -8.83
N GLU A 81 17.04 -2.88 -10.01
CA GLU A 81 16.31 -2.53 -11.23
C GLU A 81 14.79 -2.65 -11.06
N GLY A 82 14.34 -3.47 -10.10
CA GLY A 82 12.93 -3.66 -9.78
C GLY A 82 12.34 -2.59 -8.86
N LYS A 83 13.16 -1.73 -8.24
CA LYS A 83 12.72 -0.76 -7.22
C LYS A 83 11.64 0.17 -7.75
N ASP A 84 11.82 0.72 -8.95
CA ASP A 84 10.86 1.62 -9.57
C ASP A 84 9.51 0.95 -9.84
N TRP A 85 9.54 -0.30 -10.32
CA TRP A 85 8.33 -1.09 -10.50
C TRP A 85 7.60 -1.31 -9.17
N VAL A 86 8.35 -1.71 -8.13
CA VAL A 86 7.80 -1.96 -6.79
C VAL A 86 7.14 -0.71 -6.22
N LEU A 87 7.82 0.44 -6.22
CA LEU A 87 7.27 1.68 -5.68
C LEU A 87 6.08 2.20 -6.50
N ARG A 88 6.07 1.97 -7.82
CA ARG A 88 4.92 2.28 -8.68
C ARG A 88 3.72 1.39 -8.35
N THR A 89 3.93 0.10 -8.13
CA THR A 89 2.89 -0.86 -7.76
C THR A 89 2.30 -0.55 -6.38
N ILE A 90 3.15 -0.27 -5.38
CA ILE A 90 2.70 0.20 -4.06
C ILE A 90 1.90 1.50 -4.21
N GLY A 91 2.37 2.46 -5.01
CA GLY A 91 1.65 3.72 -5.24
C GLY A 91 0.28 3.55 -5.92
N ALA A 92 0.14 2.58 -6.84
CA ALA A 92 -1.14 2.19 -7.41
C ALA A 92 -2.07 1.59 -6.34
N ALA A 93 -1.55 0.68 -5.51
CA ALA A 93 -2.29 0.08 -4.40
C ALA A 93 -2.75 1.13 -3.37
N TRP A 94 -1.90 2.12 -3.05
CA TRP A 94 -2.23 3.22 -2.14
C TRP A 94 -3.38 4.07 -2.68
N ARG A 95 -3.37 4.43 -3.98
CA ARG A 95 -4.47 5.18 -4.61
C ARG A 95 -5.79 4.41 -4.52
N LEU A 96 -5.75 3.10 -4.81
CA LEU A 96 -6.90 2.23 -4.71
C LEU A 96 -7.39 2.12 -3.25
N HIS A 97 -6.47 1.99 -2.29
CA HIS A 97 -6.81 1.96 -0.87
C HIS A 97 -7.50 3.26 -0.44
N LYS A 98 -6.94 4.42 -0.80
CA LYS A 98 -7.52 5.73 -0.50
C LYS A 98 -8.91 5.90 -1.09
N CYS A 99 -9.12 5.46 -2.34
CA CYS A 99 -10.43 5.46 -2.98
C CYS A 99 -11.46 4.61 -2.21
N ARG A 100 -11.08 3.36 -1.88
CA ARG A 100 -11.94 2.46 -1.09
C ARG A 100 -12.23 3.01 0.30
N PHE A 101 -11.24 3.65 0.93
CA PHE A 101 -11.37 4.28 2.23
C PHE A 101 -12.35 5.46 2.17
N LYS A 102 -12.22 6.35 1.17
CA LYS A 102 -13.16 7.46 0.93
C LYS A 102 -14.59 6.93 0.73
N ARG A 103 -14.77 5.88 -0.07
CA ARG A 103 -16.10 5.28 -0.27
C ARG A 103 -16.73 4.81 1.05
N LYS A 104 -15.96 4.15 1.90
CA LYS A 104 -16.44 3.59 3.17
C LYS A 104 -16.69 4.65 4.25
N HIS A 105 -15.82 5.67 4.34
CA HIS A 105 -15.83 6.61 5.47
C HIS A 105 -16.35 8.00 5.12
N TYR A 106 -16.52 8.33 3.83
CA TYR A 106 -17.05 9.62 3.38
C TYR A 106 -18.39 9.44 2.67
N TYR A 107 -18.43 8.72 1.53
CA TYR A 107 -19.65 8.63 0.71
C TYR A 107 -20.78 7.82 1.36
N LEU A 108 -20.45 6.87 2.26
CA LEU A 108 -21.46 6.06 2.96
C LEU A 108 -22.33 6.89 3.92
N TYR A 109 -21.82 8.02 4.41
CA TYR A 109 -22.48 8.83 5.43
C TYR A 109 -22.79 10.24 4.90
N LYS A 110 -23.97 10.76 5.25
CA LYS A 110 -24.48 12.02 4.71
C LYS A 110 -23.78 13.25 5.30
N ASP A 111 -23.50 13.23 6.61
CA ASP A 111 -22.98 14.38 7.36
C ASP A 111 -21.64 14.07 8.07
N ASP A 112 -20.90 15.12 8.41
CA ASP A 112 -19.56 14.99 9.02
C ASP A 112 -19.59 14.45 10.46
N LYS A 113 -20.68 14.66 11.21
CA LYS A 113 -20.82 14.10 12.58
C LYS A 113 -20.90 12.57 12.51
N THR A 114 -21.70 12.03 11.60
CA THR A 114 -21.80 10.57 11.40
C THR A 114 -20.50 9.98 10.84
N ARG A 115 -19.80 10.70 9.93
CA ARG A 115 -18.47 10.30 9.43
C ARG A 115 -17.45 10.21 10.56
N TRP A 116 -17.44 11.18 11.47
CA TRP A 116 -16.57 11.21 12.64
C TRP A 116 -16.84 10.07 13.63
N GLN A 117 -18.11 9.79 13.90
CA GLN A 117 -18.51 8.67 14.76
C GLN A 117 -18.09 7.31 14.17
N ASN A 118 -18.07 7.20 12.84
CA ASN A 118 -17.68 5.98 12.11
C ASN A 118 -16.24 6.03 11.55
N ARG A 119 -15.38 6.87 12.12
CA ARG A 119 -13.99 7.00 11.67
C ARG A 119 -13.19 5.71 11.90
N SER A 120 -12.15 5.51 11.10
CA SER A 120 -11.25 4.39 11.31
C SER A 120 -10.29 4.68 12.46
N LYS A 121 -10.26 3.81 13.48
CA LYS A 121 -9.31 3.89 14.60
C LYS A 121 -7.83 3.70 14.18
N ARG A 122 -7.58 3.28 12.94
CA ARG A 122 -6.22 3.08 12.39
C ARG A 122 -5.65 4.35 11.75
N VAL A 123 -6.48 5.39 11.59
CA VAL A 123 -6.08 6.68 11.05
C VAL A 123 -6.08 7.67 12.22
N PRO A 124 -5.00 8.45 12.42
CA PRO A 124 -4.99 9.52 13.41
C PRO A 124 -6.15 10.49 13.22
N ASP A 125 -6.68 11.00 14.32
CA ASP A 125 -7.86 11.87 14.32
C ASP A 125 -7.65 13.15 13.50
N GLU A 126 -6.47 13.78 13.61
CA GLU A 126 -6.07 14.96 12.83
C GLU A 126 -6.02 14.69 11.32
N ASP A 127 -5.52 13.53 10.94
CA ASP A 127 -5.44 13.10 9.54
C ASP A 127 -6.83 12.80 8.98
N PHE A 128 -7.72 12.23 9.80
CA PHE A 128 -9.10 11.99 9.39
C PHE A 128 -9.84 13.31 9.15
N ILE A 129 -9.66 14.31 10.02
CA ILE A 129 -10.20 15.67 9.82
C ILE A 129 -9.67 16.28 8.52
N THR A 130 -8.36 16.18 8.28
CA THR A 130 -7.73 16.65 7.05
C THR A 130 -8.31 15.99 5.80
N LEU A 131 -8.60 14.69 5.86
CA LEU A 131 -9.25 13.95 4.79
C LEU A 131 -10.68 14.45 4.51
N LEU A 132 -11.49 14.65 5.55
CA LEU A 132 -12.85 15.18 5.40
C LEU A 132 -12.85 16.56 4.73
N ALA A 133 -12.01 17.47 5.23
CA ALA A 133 -11.88 18.82 4.66
C ALA A 133 -11.43 18.81 3.20
N THR A 134 -10.44 17.97 2.88
CA THR A 134 -9.91 17.81 1.52
C THR A 134 -10.97 17.26 0.56
N TRP A 135 -11.78 16.30 1.01
CA TRP A 135 -12.79 15.68 0.16
C TRP A 135 -14.01 16.55 -0.07
N LYS A 136 -14.40 17.35 0.93
CA LYS A 136 -15.49 18.33 0.77
C LYS A 136 -15.17 19.33 -0.33
N LYS A 137 -13.97 19.92 -0.32
CA LYS A 137 -13.48 20.89 -1.32
C LYS A 137 -13.42 20.38 -2.77
N LYS A 138 -13.45 19.06 -2.99
CA LYS A 138 -13.45 18.46 -4.34
C LYS A 138 -14.85 18.15 -4.88
N THR A 139 -15.88 18.37 -4.06
CA THR A 139 -17.28 18.03 -4.39
C THR A 139 -18.15 19.27 -4.59
N GLU A 140 -17.54 20.47 -4.49
CA GLU A 140 -18.04 21.78 -4.97
C GLU A 140 -17.27 22.13 -6.25
#